data_AF-A0A0D8BFZ1-F1
#
_entry.id   AF-A0A0D8BFZ1-F1
#
_cell.length_a   1.000
_cell.length_b   1.000
_cell.length_c   1.000
_cell.angle_alpha   90.00
_cell.angle_beta   90.00
_cell.angle_gamma   90.00
#
_symmetry.space_group_name_H-M   'P 1'
#
loop_
_entity.id
_entity.type
_entity.pdbx_description
1 polymer ?
#
loop_
_entity_poly.entity_id
_entity_poly.type
_entity_poly.pdbx_seq_one_letter_code
_entity_poly.pdbx_strand_id
1 'polypeptide(L)'
;MLTDRVVRRWRINLRTTEDIAALAAWLNPVIRGWMNYYGEFYRSELYRLLQRINTYLVRWARRKFKRLRSFKKAKRWWKGLIRRQPRLLAHWAWVTSF
;
A
#
# COMPACT_ATOMS: atom_id res chain seq x y z
N MET A 1 12.98 -0.93 13.98
CA MET A 1 12.50 0.46 14.07
C MET A 1 10.98 0.53 14.23
N LEU A 2 10.50 1.53 14.95
CA LEU A 2 9.14 1.71 15.48
C LEU A 2 7.99 1.72 14.44
N THR A 3 8.26 1.84 13.14
CA THR A 3 7.24 2.05 12.09
C THR A 3 6.54 0.77 11.59
N ASP A 4 7.20 -0.38 11.57
CA ASP A 4 6.57 -1.65 11.11
C ASP A 4 5.43 -2.10 12.05
N ARG A 5 5.55 -1.82 13.35
CA ARG A 5 4.49 -2.09 14.33
C ARG A 5 3.24 -1.23 14.09
N VAL A 6 3.42 0.01 13.65
CA VAL A 6 2.30 0.93 13.35
C VAL A 6 1.49 0.40 12.17
N VAL A 7 2.15 0.10 11.04
CA VAL A 7 1.47 -0.40 9.83
C VAL A 7 0.81 -1.77 10.09
N ARG A 8 1.40 -2.63 10.93
CA ARG A 8 0.76 -3.89 11.34
C ARG A 8 -0.56 -3.66 12.10
N ARG A 9 -0.60 -2.68 13.01
CA ARG A 9 -1.78 -2.37 13.83
C ARG A 9 -2.96 -1.84 13.00
N TRP A 10 -2.67 -1.19 11.88
CA TRP A 10 -3.68 -0.72 10.93
C TRP A 10 -4.55 -1.83 10.34
N ARG A 11 -4.02 -3.07 10.29
CA ARG A 11 -4.75 -4.26 9.82
C ARG A 11 -5.43 -4.02 8.46
N ILE A 12 -4.76 -3.30 7.54
CA ILE A 12 -5.28 -2.97 6.18
C ILE A 12 -5.88 -4.20 5.50
N ASN A 13 -5.21 -5.35 5.60
CA ASN A 13 -5.65 -6.60 5.02
C ASN A 13 -7.01 -7.11 5.53
N LEU A 14 -7.53 -6.63 6.65
CA LEU A 14 -8.82 -7.02 7.23
C LEU A 14 -9.97 -6.08 6.86
N ARG A 15 -9.69 -4.88 6.32
CA ARG A 15 -10.70 -3.87 5.99
C ARG A 15 -11.45 -4.17 4.68
N THR A 16 -12.03 -5.36 4.56
CA THR A 16 -12.64 -5.85 3.31
C THR A 16 -13.97 -5.18 2.95
N THR A 17 -14.60 -4.46 3.88
CA THR A 17 -15.80 -3.65 3.65
C THR A 17 -15.47 -2.41 2.81
N GLU A 18 -14.36 -1.74 3.12
CA GLU A 18 -13.84 -0.57 2.39
C GLU A 18 -13.40 -0.93 0.97
N ASP A 19 -13.47 0.02 0.05
CA ASP A 19 -12.88 -0.09 -1.29
C ASP A 19 -11.45 0.50 -1.33
N ILE A 20 -10.81 0.44 -2.50
CA ILE A 20 -9.43 0.93 -2.63
C ILE A 20 -9.32 2.46 -2.55
N ALA A 21 -10.38 3.18 -2.91
CA ALA A 21 -10.40 4.64 -2.88
C ALA A 21 -10.54 5.16 -1.43
N ALA A 22 -11.40 4.52 -0.63
CA ALA A 22 -11.52 4.78 0.81
C ALA A 22 -10.20 4.48 1.53
N LEU A 23 -9.56 3.34 1.24
CA LEU A 23 -8.24 3.04 1.78
C LEU A 23 -7.19 4.09 1.37
N ALA A 24 -7.21 4.52 0.11
CA ALA A 24 -6.30 5.55 -0.37
C ALA A 24 -6.50 6.90 0.33
N ALA A 25 -7.76 7.33 0.48
CA ALA A 25 -8.11 8.57 1.16
C ALA A 25 -7.61 8.59 2.61
N TRP A 26 -7.72 7.46 3.31
CA TRP A 26 -7.23 7.32 4.68
C TRP A 26 -5.69 7.25 4.77
N LEU A 27 -5.05 6.49 3.87
CA LEU A 27 -3.60 6.25 3.92
C LEU A 27 -2.78 7.45 3.45
N ASN A 28 -3.23 8.14 2.41
CA ASN A 28 -2.49 9.22 1.74
C ASN A 28 -2.00 10.34 2.66
N PRO A 29 -2.79 10.93 3.57
CA PRO A 29 -2.29 12.00 4.44
C PRO A 29 -1.14 11.51 5.34
N VAL A 30 -1.25 10.30 5.90
CA VAL A 30 -0.22 9.73 6.78
C VAL A 30 1.05 9.42 5.99
N ILE A 31 0.90 8.83 4.80
CA ILE A 31 2.02 8.48 3.92
C ILE A 31 2.76 9.73 3.45
N ARG A 32 2.04 10.81 3.07
CA ARG A 32 2.66 12.08 2.71
C ARG A 32 3.45 12.69 3.87
N GLY A 33 2.92 12.63 5.09
CA GLY A 33 3.65 13.06 6.28
C GLY A 33 4.98 12.32 6.45
N TRP A 34 4.98 10.99 6.28
CA TRP A 34 6.22 10.21 6.32
C TRP A 34 7.19 10.53 5.19
N MET A 35 6.68 10.68 3.96
CA MET A 35 7.52 11.03 2.80
C MET A 35 8.18 12.40 3.00
N ASN A 36 7.45 13.39 3.50
CA ASN A 36 7.98 14.73 3.74
C ASN A 36 9.00 14.76 4.88
N TYR A 37 8.77 14.02 5.96
CA TYR A 37 9.65 14.04 7.13
C TYR A 37 10.88 13.13 6.99
N TYR A 38 10.70 11.91 6.47
CA TYR A 38 11.77 10.89 6.44
C TYR A 38 12.44 10.72 5.06
N GLY A 39 11.96 11.40 4.01
CA GLY A 39 12.38 11.20 2.62
C GLY A 39 13.85 11.49 2.31
N GLU A 40 14.46 12.39 3.08
CA GLU A 40 15.86 12.80 2.89
C GLU A 40 16.83 11.89 3.67
N PHE A 41 16.49 11.55 4.92
CA PHE A 41 17.44 10.93 5.86
C PHE A 41 17.33 9.40 5.97
N TYR A 42 16.16 8.80 5.71
CA TYR A 42 15.89 7.39 6.00
C TYR A 42 15.30 6.62 4.83
N ARG A 43 15.82 6.84 3.62
CA ARG A 43 15.27 6.26 2.38
C ARG A 43 15.10 4.74 2.44
N SER A 44 16.09 3.98 2.87
CA SER A 44 16.02 2.51 2.83
C SER A 44 14.94 1.93 3.75
N GLU A 45 14.77 2.50 4.95
CA GLU A 45 13.72 2.09 5.90
C GLU A 45 12.35 2.54 5.45
N LEU A 46 12.24 3.77 4.95
CA LEU A 46 11.00 4.31 4.42
C LEU A 46 10.53 3.52 3.20
N TYR A 47 11.41 3.17 2.25
CA TYR A 47 11.06 2.33 1.11
C TYR A 47 10.56 0.94 1.55
N ARG A 48 11.20 0.31 2.54
CA ARG A 48 10.72 -0.96 3.12
C ARG A 48 9.34 -0.81 3.76
N LEU A 49 9.08 0.28 4.47
CA LEU A 49 7.79 0.58 5.07
C LEU A 49 6.70 0.77 4.00
N LEU A 50 6.98 1.55 2.97
CA LEU A 50 6.06 1.82 1.86
C LEU A 50 5.76 0.55 1.03
N GLN A 51 6.78 -0.28 0.79
CA GLN A 51 6.60 -1.59 0.16
C GLN A 51 5.71 -2.50 1.01
N ARG A 52 5.86 -2.47 2.34
CA ARG A 52 5.02 -3.25 3.27
C ARG A 52 3.55 -2.85 3.20
N ILE A 53 3.26 -1.55 3.04
CA ILE A 53 1.90 -1.05 2.81
C ILE A 53 1.35 -1.65 1.50
N ASN A 54 2.13 -1.66 0.42
CA ASN A 54 1.73 -2.30 -0.83
C ASN A 54 1.43 -3.80 -0.64
N THR A 55 2.27 -4.52 0.12
CA THR A 55 2.03 -5.94 0.44
C THR A 55 0.69 -6.13 1.17
N TYR A 56 0.36 -5.26 2.13
CA TYR A 56 -0.91 -5.33 2.85
C TYR A 56 -2.11 -4.99 1.98
N LEU A 57 -1.99 -4.04 1.05
CA LEU A 57 -3.03 -3.72 0.08
C LEU A 57 -3.28 -4.88 -0.89
N VAL A 58 -2.24 -5.55 -1.35
CA VAL A 58 -2.41 -6.77 -2.17
C VAL A 58 -3.08 -7.88 -1.34
N ARG A 59 -2.70 -8.07 -0.07
CA ARG A 59 -3.36 -9.03 0.82
C ARG A 59 -4.83 -8.68 1.06
N TRP A 60 -5.16 -7.41 1.24
CA TRP A 60 -6.53 -6.90 1.30
C TRP A 60 -7.31 -7.27 0.03
N ALA A 61 -6.77 -6.98 -1.15
CA ALA A 61 -7.43 -7.24 -2.43
C ALA A 61 -7.68 -8.73 -2.65
N ARG A 62 -6.71 -9.57 -2.28
CA ARG A 62 -6.83 -11.05 -2.33
C ARG A 62 -7.90 -11.59 -1.39
N ARG A 63 -8.13 -10.94 -0.24
CA ARG A 63 -9.18 -11.30 0.73
C ARG A 63 -10.56 -10.81 0.26
N LYS A 64 -10.66 -9.56 -0.19
CA LYS A 64 -11.92 -8.94 -0.66
C LYS A 64 -12.44 -9.60 -1.95
N PHE A 65 -11.57 -9.88 -2.91
CA PHE A 65 -11.98 -10.37 -4.23
C PHE A 65 -11.55 -11.83 -4.47
N LYS A 66 -12.52 -12.76 -4.48
CA LYS A 66 -12.27 -14.20 -4.72
C LYS A 66 -11.44 -14.46 -5.99
N ARG A 67 -11.67 -13.70 -7.07
CA ARG A 67 -10.93 -13.81 -8.35
C ARG A 67 -9.44 -13.48 -8.25
N LEU A 68 -9.00 -12.80 -7.18
CA LEU A 68 -7.61 -12.40 -6.97
C LEU A 68 -6.83 -13.36 -6.05
N ARG A 69 -7.42 -14.45 -5.56
CA ARG A 69 -6.73 -15.38 -4.64
C ARG A 69 -5.37 -15.87 -5.16
N SER A 70 -5.27 -16.15 -6.46
CA SER A 70 -4.00 -16.52 -7.12
C SER A 70 -3.02 -15.34 -7.17
N PHE A 71 -1.76 -15.58 -6.79
CA PHE A 71 -0.71 -14.57 -6.83
C PHE A 71 -0.52 -13.97 -8.23
N LYS A 72 -0.59 -14.78 -9.30
CA LYS A 72 -0.49 -14.31 -10.69
C LYS A 72 -1.60 -13.32 -11.03
N LYS A 73 -2.84 -13.61 -10.60
CA LYS A 73 -4.00 -12.73 -10.83
C LYS A 73 -3.89 -11.44 -10.00
N ALA A 74 -3.48 -11.54 -8.73
CA ALA A 74 -3.26 -10.38 -7.86
C ALA A 74 -2.16 -9.45 -8.42
N LYS A 75 -1.03 -10.01 -8.86
CA LYS A 75 0.09 -9.25 -9.46
C LYS A 75 -0.35 -8.54 -10.75
N ARG A 76 -1.13 -9.21 -11.60
CA ARG A 76 -1.71 -8.60 -12.81
C ARG A 76 -2.66 -7.45 -12.46
N TRP A 77 -3.57 -7.68 -11.50
CA TRP A 77 -4.49 -6.65 -11.01
C TRP A 77 -3.73 -5.44 -10.47
N TRP A 78 -2.69 -5.65 -9.64
CA TRP A 78 -1.87 -4.59 -9.07
C TRP A 78 -1.19 -3.73 -10.15
N LYS A 79 -0.52 -4.38 -11.11
CA LYS A 79 0.09 -3.67 -12.26
C LYS A 79 -0.95 -2.88 -13.06
N GLY A 80 -2.12 -3.47 -13.30
CA GLY A 80 -3.22 -2.79 -14.01
C GLY A 80 -3.84 -1.64 -13.20
N LEU A 81 -3.81 -1.71 -11.87
CA LEU A 81 -4.28 -0.63 -11.01
C LEU A 81 -3.31 0.57 -11.07
N ILE A 82 -2.01 0.33 -10.90
CA ILE A 82 -0.98 1.38 -11.00
C ILE A 82 -1.05 2.09 -12.35
N ARG A 83 -1.20 1.34 -13.46
CA ARG A 83 -1.30 1.94 -14.80
C ARG A 83 -2.53 2.83 -14.98
N ARG A 84 -3.68 2.41 -14.43
CA ARG A 84 -4.95 3.16 -14.58
C ARG A 84 -5.03 4.36 -13.65
N GLN A 85 -4.43 4.27 -12.46
CA GLN A 85 -4.53 5.32 -11.43
C GLN A 85 -3.19 5.51 -10.71
N PRO A 86 -2.13 5.96 -11.39
CA PRO A 86 -0.76 6.01 -10.84
C PRO A 86 -0.62 6.91 -9.61
N ARG A 87 -1.57 7.84 -9.40
CA ARG A 87 -1.59 8.80 -8.29
C ARG A 87 -2.57 8.43 -7.17
N LEU A 88 -3.16 7.23 -7.21
CA LEU A 88 -4.12 6.78 -6.19
C LEU A 88 -3.49 6.75 -4.80
N LEU A 89 -2.26 6.23 -4.71
CA LEU A 89 -1.47 6.25 -3.48
C LEU A 89 -0.24 7.13 -3.65
N ALA A 90 -0.01 8.02 -2.69
CA ALA A 90 1.04 9.04 -2.77
C ALA A 90 2.44 8.42 -2.96
N HIS A 91 2.73 7.29 -2.30
CA HIS A 91 4.05 6.67 -2.34
C HIS A 91 4.34 5.85 -3.60
N TRP A 92 3.37 5.68 -4.51
CA TRP A 92 3.64 5.01 -5.79
C TRP A 92 4.61 5.80 -6.67
N ALA A 93 4.81 7.09 -6.41
CA ALA A 93 5.89 7.87 -7.00
C ALA A 93 7.28 7.33 -6.65
N TRP A 94 7.43 6.61 -5.52
CA TRP A 94 8.71 6.09 -5.04
C TRP A 94 8.79 4.56 -5.13
N VAL A 95 7.72 3.85 -4.76
CA VAL A 95 7.72 2.38 -4.77
C VAL A 95 6.36 1.80 -5.15
N THR A 96 6.39 0.97 -6.19
CA THR A 96 5.23 0.24 -6.71
C THR A 96 5.33 -1.27 -6.51
N SER A 97 6.45 -1.78 -6.00
CA SER A 97 6.65 -3.20 -5.68
C SER A 97 5.95 -3.56 -4.36
N PHE A 98 5.70 -4.86 -4.15
CA PHE A 98 5.01 -5.42 -2.97
C PHE A 98 5.48 -6.83 -2.65
#